data_AF-A0A3C0S4T4-F1
#
_entry.id   AF-A0A3C0S4T4-F1
#
_cell.length_a   1.000
_cell.length_b   1.000
_cell.length_c   1.000
_cell.angle_alpha   90.00
_cell.angle_beta   90.00
_cell.angle_gamma   90.00
#
_symmetry.space_group_name_H-M   'P 1'
#
loop_
_entity.id
_entity.type
_entity.pdbx_description
1 polymer ?
#
loop_
_entity_poly.entity_id
_entity_poly.type
_entity_poly.pdbx_seq_one_letter_code
_entity_poly.pdbx_strand_id
1 'polypeptide(L)'
;MKKIIVALFIILVFSNVDTKSQIKTTREIPSLRIKNDDGQQNKVMLADLKVDVVIFGNIAKTTMTMVFDNKTNRDLEGELTFPMP
;
A
#
# COMPACT_ATOMS: atom_id res chain seq x y z
N MET A 1 -25.58 -24.89 -38.44
CA MET A 1 -24.76 -23.84 -39.11
C MET A 1 -24.93 -22.45 -38.47
N LYS A 2 -26.10 -21.81 -38.56
CA LYS A 2 -26.30 -20.41 -38.10
C LYS A 2 -26.01 -20.16 -36.60
N LYS A 3 -26.37 -21.09 -35.71
CA LYS A 3 -26.12 -20.99 -34.27
C LYS A 3 -24.63 -21.06 -33.89
N ILE A 4 -23.84 -21.81 -34.65
CA ILE A 4 -22.39 -21.95 -34.46
C ILE A 4 -21.68 -20.64 -34.83
N ILE A 5 -22.11 -20.01 -35.93
CA ILE A 5 -21.57 -18.72 -36.38
C ILE A 5 -21.86 -17.61 -35.35
N VAL A 6 -23.07 -17.59 -34.78
CA VAL A 6 -23.44 -16.61 -33.75
C VAL A 6 -22.63 -16.81 -32.46
N ALA A 7 -22.42 -18.06 -32.03
CA ALA A 7 -21.60 -18.35 -30.87
C ALA A 7 -20.13 -17.90 -31.06
N LEU A 8 -19.58 -18.08 -32.25
CA LEU A 8 -18.22 -17.65 -32.59
C LEU A 8 -18.08 -16.12 -32.58
N PHE A 9 -19.09 -15.42 -33.06
CA PHE A 9 -19.14 -13.95 -33.03
C PHE A 9 -19.19 -13.41 -31.60
N ILE A 10 -19.96 -14.05 -30.71
CA ILE A 10 -20.07 -13.64 -29.31
C ILE A 10 -18.71 -13.76 -28.59
N ILE A 11 -17.98 -14.85 -28.81
CA ILE A 11 -16.65 -15.07 -28.21
C ILE A 11 -15.65 -14.02 -28.69
N LEU A 12 -15.70 -13.63 -29.96
CA LEU A 12 -14.80 -12.66 -30.58
C LEU A 12 -15.03 -11.22 -30.09
N VAL A 13 -16.27 -10.90 -29.70
CA VAL A 13 -16.62 -9.61 -29.08
C VAL A 13 -16.15 -9.54 -27.63
N PHE A 14 -16.24 -10.65 -26.88
CA PHE A 14 -15.78 -10.69 -25.49
C PHE A 14 -14.27 -10.85 -25.32
N SER A 15 -13.53 -11.33 -26.33
CA SER A 15 -12.07 -11.47 -26.26
C SER A 15 -11.31 -10.13 -26.30
N ASN A 16 -11.96 -9.02 -26.63
CA ASN A 16 -11.35 -7.69 -26.73
C ASN A 16 -11.71 -6.77 -25.55
N VAL A 17 -12.17 -7.32 -24.42
CA VAL A 17 -12.28 -6.53 -23.19
C VAL A 17 -10.85 -6.28 -22.67
N ASP A 18 -10.29 -5.12 -23.02
CA ASP A 18 -9.03 -4.62 -22.47
C ASP A 18 -9.16 -4.40 -20.96
N THR A 19 -8.82 -5.41 -20.17
CA THR A 19 -8.82 -5.35 -18.69
C THR A 19 -7.64 -4.55 -18.11
N LYS A 20 -7.08 -3.60 -18.86
CA LYS A 20 -5.89 -2.83 -18.47
C LYS A 20 -6.22 -1.36 -18.19
N SER A 21 -7.10 -1.14 -17.22
CA SER A 21 -7.11 0.13 -16.48
C SER A 21 -7.04 -0.17 -14.98
N GLN A 22 -5.91 -0.74 -14.56
CA GLN A 22 -5.50 -0.67 -13.17
C GLN A 22 -4.29 0.26 -13.12
N ILE A 23 -4.57 1.56 -12.99
CA ILE A 23 -3.57 2.52 -12.53
C ILE A 23 -3.24 2.11 -11.09
N LYS A 24 -2.26 1.23 -10.92
CA LYS A 24 -1.68 0.92 -9.62
C LYS A 24 -0.84 2.14 -9.23
N THR A 25 -1.48 3.14 -8.63
CA THR A 25 -0.76 4.20 -7.94
C THR A 25 0.02 3.54 -6.81
N THR A 26 1.30 3.27 -7.03
CA THR A 26 2.20 2.88 -5.93
C THR A 26 2.38 4.14 -5.08
N ARG A 27 1.56 4.28 -4.05
CA ARG A 27 1.77 5.27 -3.01
C ARG A 27 2.89 4.74 -2.11
N GLU A 28 3.94 5.52 -1.99
CA GLU A 28 4.97 5.26 -0.98
C GLU A 28 4.29 5.33 0.40
N ILE A 29 4.64 4.40 1.28
CA ILE A 29 4.11 4.33 2.65
C ILE A 29 5.19 4.80 3.64
N PRO A 30 4.82 5.39 4.79
CA PRO A 30 5.77 5.70 5.83
C PRO A 30 6.59 4.45 6.21
N SER A 31 7.90 4.64 6.41
CA SER A 31 8.81 3.54 6.74
C SER A 31 9.76 3.94 7.87
N LEU A 32 10.05 2.99 8.77
CA LEU A 32 11.01 3.14 9.84
C LEU A 32 12.21 2.23 9.56
N ARG A 33 13.40 2.81 9.53
CA ARG A 33 14.66 2.10 9.31
C ARG A 33 15.56 2.25 10.52
N ILE A 34 16.10 1.15 11.04
CA ILE A 34 17.03 1.16 12.18
C ILE A 34 18.47 1.26 11.64
N LYS A 35 19.30 2.13 12.23
CA LYS A 35 20.71 2.25 11.88
C LYS A 35 21.50 1.05 12.41
N ASN A 36 22.57 0.68 11.70
CA ASN A 36 23.43 -0.46 12.04
C ASN A 36 22.61 -1.75 12.24
N ASP A 37 21.74 -2.08 11.29
CA ASP A 37 21.05 -3.37 11.29
C ASP A 37 22.07 -4.48 10.98
N ASP A 38 22.51 -5.17 12.03
CA ASP A 38 23.32 -6.40 12.02
C ASP A 38 22.57 -7.61 11.41
N GLY A 39 21.46 -7.38 10.70
CA GLY A 39 20.68 -8.39 9.99
C GLY A 39 19.67 -9.11 10.89
N GLN A 40 19.48 -8.65 12.13
CA GLN A 40 18.43 -9.18 12.99
C GLN A 40 17.10 -8.56 12.58
N GLN A 41 16.28 -9.35 11.90
CA GLN A 41 14.93 -8.96 11.57
C GLN A 41 14.12 -8.66 12.84
N ASN A 42 13.25 -7.65 12.77
CA ASN A 42 12.23 -7.33 13.78
C ASN A 42 12.72 -6.73 15.12
N LYS A 43 13.84 -6.00 15.15
CA LYS A 43 14.26 -5.24 16.36
C LYS A 43 13.21 -4.25 16.83
N VAL A 44 12.55 -3.59 15.88
CA VAL A 44 11.42 -2.69 16.12
C VAL A 44 10.27 -3.13 15.24
N MET A 45 9.07 -3.21 15.81
CA MET A 45 7.85 -3.59 15.10
C MET A 45 6.77 -2.52 15.29
N LEU A 46 6.01 -2.23 14.23
CA LEU A 46 4.79 -1.43 14.35
C LEU A 46 3.72 -2.28 15.05
N ALA A 47 3.45 -1.97 16.31
CA ALA A 47 2.49 -2.70 17.15
C ALA A 47 1.05 -2.23 16.92
N ASP A 48 0.85 -0.93 16.67
CA ASP A 48 -0.45 -0.36 16.37
C ASP A 48 -0.35 0.81 15.38
N LEU A 49 -1.37 0.94 14.54
CA LEU A 49 -1.52 2.01 13.55
C LEU A 49 -2.96 2.48 13.51
N LYS A 50 -3.18 3.70 13.99
CA LYS A 50 -4.45 4.40 13.84
C LYS A 50 -4.33 5.48 12.77
N VAL A 51 -5.29 5.52 11.85
CA VAL A 51 -5.37 6.54 10.79
C VAL A 51 -6.74 7.20 10.84
N ASP A 52 -6.74 8.51 11.07
CA ASP A 52 -7.94 9.35 11.05
C ASP A 52 -7.84 10.33 9.88
N VAL A 53 -8.84 10.34 9.00
CA VAL A 53 -8.91 11.26 7.86
C VAL A 53 -10.14 12.14 8.01
N VAL A 54 -9.94 13.46 7.94
CA VAL A 54 -11.01 14.44 7.97
C VAL A 54 -10.95 15.28 6.71
N ILE A 55 -12.07 15.39 6.00
CA ILE A 55 -12.18 16.14 4.75
C ILE A 55 -13.02 17.39 5.00
N PHE A 56 -12.43 18.55 4.73
CA PHE A 56 -13.09 19.85 4.81
C PHE A 56 -13.05 20.53 3.45
N GLY A 57 -14.17 20.51 2.73
CA GLY A 57 -14.24 21.01 1.35
C GLY A 57 -13.29 20.23 0.43
N ASN A 58 -12.29 20.91 -0.13
CA ASN A 58 -11.27 20.34 -1.01
C ASN A 58 -9.93 20.02 -0.29
N ILE A 59 -9.88 20.15 1.04
CA ILE A 59 -8.68 19.84 1.83
C ILE A 59 -8.92 18.56 2.64
N ALA A 60 -7.98 17.62 2.54
CA ALA A 60 -7.95 16.44 3.38
C ALA A 60 -6.84 16.55 4.45
N LYS A 61 -7.19 16.34 5.72
CA LYS A 61 -6.25 16.23 6.83
C LYS A 61 -6.17 14.77 7.27
N THR A 62 -4.98 14.18 7.15
CA THR A 62 -4.68 12.83 7.65
C THR A 62 -3.88 12.92 8.94
N THR A 63 -4.35 12.27 10.00
CA THR A 63 -3.63 12.10 11.27
C THR A 63 -3.29 10.63 11.43
N MET A 64 -1.99 10.32 11.60
CA MET A 64 -1.51 8.96 11.83
C MET A 64 -0.92 8.88 13.23
N THR A 65 -1.38 7.92 14.03
CA THR A 65 -0.80 7.57 15.32
C THR A 65 -0.16 6.19 15.19
N MET A 66 1.15 6.13 15.38
CA MET A 66 1.95 4.92 15.21
C MET A 66 2.57 4.54 16.55
N VAL A 67 2.43 3.27 16.94
CA VAL A 67 3.07 2.73 18.15
C VAL A 67 4.11 1.70 17.71
N PHE A 68 5.37 1.99 17.99
CA PHE A 68 6.48 1.07 17.70
C PHE A 68 6.98 0.42 18.99
N ASP A 69 7.19 -0.88 18.94
CA ASP A 69 7.71 -1.68 20.06
C ASP A 69 9.16 -2.09 19.78
N ASN A 70 10.08 -1.69 20.67
CA ASN A 70 11.48 -2.09 20.64
C ASN A 70 11.62 -3.43 21.37
N LYS A 71 11.87 -4.50 20.61
CA LYS A 71 12.01 -5.87 21.13
C LYS A 71 13.39 -6.16 21.71
N THR A 72 14.30 -5.19 21.70
CA THR A 72 15.66 -5.34 22.21
C THR A 72 15.80 -4.75 23.62
N ASN A 73 16.87 -5.11 24.31
CA ASN A 73 17.20 -4.60 25.65
C ASN A 73 18.14 -3.38 25.62
N ARG A 74 18.15 -2.64 24.51
CA ARG A 74 19.01 -1.47 24.32
C ARG A 74 18.30 -0.36 23.55
N ASP A 75 18.81 0.86 23.68
CA ASP A 75 18.37 1.97 22.86
C ASP A 75 18.80 1.78 21.40
N LEU A 76 17.89 2.11 20.49
CA LEU A 76 18.07 2.01 19.05
C LEU A 76 17.99 3.39 18.40
N GLU A 77 18.80 3.59 17.38
CA GLU A 77 18.75 4.78 16.54
C GLU A 77 18.14 4.42 15.19
N GLY A 78 17.25 5.26 14.67
CA GLY A 78 16.58 5.01 13.39
C GLY A 78 16.17 6.27 12.67
N GLU A 79 15.62 6.08 11.48
CA GLU A 79 15.11 7.11 10.58
C GLU A 79 13.68 6.77 10.19
N LEU A 80 12.76 7.70 10.44
CA LEU A 80 11.36 7.60 10.07
C LEU A 80 11.10 8.49 8.86
N THR A 81 10.81 7.86 7.72
CA THR A 81 10.58 8.55 6.45
C THR A 81 9.09 8.63 6.16
N PHE A 82 8.61 9.84 5.93
CA PHE A 82 7.24 10.10 5.47
C PHE A 82 7.28 10.58 4.02
N PRO A 83 6.79 9.77 3.06
CA PRO A 83 6.66 10.22 1.69
C PRO A 83 5.53 11.25 1.57
N MET A 84 5.76 12.28 0.75
CA MET A 84 4.71 13.25 0.45
C MET A 84 3.82 12.71 -0.69
N PRO A 85 2.48 12.87 -0.58
CA PRO A 85 1.53 12.42 -1.58
C PRO A 85 1.53 13.24 -2.88
#